data_AF-A0AB74A940-F1
#
_entry.id   AF-A0AB74A940-F1
#
_cell.length_a   1.000
_cell.length_b   1.000
_cell.length_c   1.000
_cell.angle_alpha   90.00
_cell.angle_beta   90.00
_cell.angle_gamma   90.00
#
_symmetry.space_group_name_H-M   'P 1'
#
loop_
_entity.id
_entity.type
_entity.pdbx_description
1 polymer ?
#
loop_
_entity_poly.entity_id
_entity_poly.type
_entity_poly.pdbx_seq_one_letter_code
_entity_poly.pdbx_strand_id
1 'polypeptide(L)'
;MKTPVDTEVYIGKMGSRSGSHGCVTLLSSQGLLEIWFRINERHLMRCAMIFNTALEYVNHALLLAKDRCARNPQFPIYTSVVNQLLYVKAVFEGVEKDKSRLHDLSLGALGAKEFEDTDYELARAIMDVSYIASQSANGLKVKLPTGILYQDPFVKR
;
A
#
# COMPACT_ATOMS: atom_id res chain seq x y z
N MET A 1 -34.46 -8.36 -1.56
CA MET A 1 -33.54 -8.17 -2.71
C MET A 1 -32.52 -7.10 -2.35
N LYS A 2 -31.28 -7.49 -2.06
CA LYS A 2 -30.11 -6.61 -2.07
C LYS A 2 -28.99 -7.36 -2.79
N THR A 3 -28.43 -6.69 -3.78
CA THR A 3 -27.42 -7.16 -4.73
C THR A 3 -26.08 -7.47 -4.05
N PRO A 4 -25.26 -8.37 -4.61
CA PRO A 4 -23.95 -8.70 -4.07
C PRO A 4 -22.94 -7.62 -4.46
N VAL A 5 -22.11 -7.20 -3.50
CA VAL A 5 -20.95 -6.34 -3.76
C VAL A 5 -19.77 -7.26 -4.06
N ASP A 6 -19.29 -7.21 -5.30
CA ASP A 6 -18.11 -7.94 -5.75
C ASP A 6 -16.91 -7.63 -4.85
N THR A 7 -16.42 -8.68 -4.19
CA THR A 7 -15.24 -8.64 -3.31
C THR A 7 -14.08 -9.21 -4.10
N GLU A 8 -13.20 -8.35 -4.62
CA GLU A 8 -11.98 -8.78 -5.28
C GLU A 8 -10.98 -9.34 -4.24
N VAL A 9 -10.55 -10.57 -4.51
CA VAL A 9 -9.70 -11.40 -3.64
C VAL A 9 -8.23 -11.15 -3.97
N TYR A 10 -7.44 -10.67 -3.02
CA TYR A 10 -5.97 -10.63 -3.14
C TYR A 10 -5.34 -11.84 -2.45
N ILE A 11 -4.76 -12.74 -3.25
CA ILE A 11 -4.04 -13.94 -2.79
C ILE A 11 -2.54 -13.61 -2.66
N GLY A 12 -2.06 -13.49 -1.43
CA GLY A 12 -0.63 -13.48 -1.10
C GLY A 12 -0.26 -14.69 -0.25
N LYS A 13 0.60 -15.58 -0.77
CA LYS A 13 1.08 -16.78 -0.07
C LYS A 13 2.18 -16.41 0.93
N MET A 14 1.95 -16.51 2.23
CA MET A 14 3.03 -16.47 3.23
C MET A 14 3.43 -17.87 3.67
N GLY A 15 4.74 -18.11 3.65
CA GLY A 15 5.37 -19.37 4.03
C GLY A 15 5.22 -19.69 5.51
N SER A 16 4.96 -20.96 5.79
CA SER A 16 4.74 -21.51 7.12
C SER A 16 5.93 -21.28 8.07
N ARG A 17 5.67 -20.64 9.21
CA ARG A 17 6.45 -20.84 10.43
C ARG A 17 5.49 -21.13 11.58
N SER A 18 5.61 -22.34 12.11
CA SER A 18 4.86 -22.88 13.23
C SER A 18 5.19 -22.15 14.54
N GLY A 19 4.14 -21.68 15.22
CA GLY A 19 4.19 -21.16 16.58
C GLY A 19 2.77 -21.11 17.16
N SER A 20 2.43 -22.17 17.89
CA SER A 20 1.32 -22.42 18.83
C SER A 20 0.80 -21.15 19.56
N HIS A 21 -0.48 -20.92 19.91
CA HIS A 21 -1.67 -21.74 20.17
C HIS A 21 -2.96 -20.90 20.01
N GLY A 22 -4.06 -21.51 19.54
CA GLY A 22 -5.41 -20.95 19.57
C GLY A 22 -6.26 -21.31 18.34
N CYS A 23 -6.55 -22.60 18.15
CA CYS A 23 -7.34 -23.09 17.02
C CYS A 23 -8.82 -23.21 17.41
N VAL A 24 -9.71 -22.48 16.72
CA VAL A 24 -11.12 -22.85 16.62
C VAL A 24 -11.41 -23.13 15.15
N THR A 25 -11.41 -24.41 14.81
CA THR A 25 -11.80 -24.90 13.49
C THR A 25 -13.32 -24.97 13.39
N LEU A 26 -13.91 -24.15 12.53
CA LEU A 26 -15.22 -24.45 11.96
C LEU A 26 -15.02 -24.97 10.54
N LEU A 27 -15.30 -26.26 10.38
CA LEU A 27 -15.21 -27.00 9.13
C LEU A 27 -16.32 -26.51 8.20
N SER A 28 -15.97 -25.86 7.09
CA SER A 28 -16.88 -25.64 5.97
C SER A 28 -16.25 -26.18 4.69
N SER A 29 -17.06 -26.83 3.87
CA SER A 29 -16.67 -27.71 2.76
C SER A 29 -16.04 -27.02 1.54
N GLN A 30 -15.54 -25.79 1.69
CA GLN A 30 -14.93 -25.01 0.62
C GLN A 30 -13.75 -24.21 1.18
N GLY A 31 -12.57 -24.83 1.21
CA GLY A 31 -11.24 -24.20 1.27
C GLY A 31 -10.94 -23.19 2.40
N LEU A 32 -9.83 -23.40 3.13
CA LEU A 32 -9.31 -22.51 4.18
C LEU A 32 -9.32 -21.01 3.81
N LEU A 33 -10.30 -20.29 4.34
CA LEU A 33 -10.44 -18.83 4.35
C LEU A 33 -10.31 -18.37 5.81
N GLU A 34 -9.08 -18.08 6.24
CA GLU A 34 -8.83 -17.45 7.53
C GLU A 34 -9.16 -15.96 7.44
N ILE A 35 -10.40 -15.62 7.79
CA ILE A 35 -10.90 -14.26 7.93
C ILE A 35 -10.33 -13.68 9.23
N TRP A 36 -9.23 -12.94 9.14
CA TRP A 36 -8.69 -12.23 10.31
C TRP A 36 -9.49 -10.96 10.56
N PHE A 37 -10.35 -11.02 11.57
CA PHE A 37 -11.06 -9.88 12.13
C PHE A 37 -10.08 -8.85 12.69
N ARG A 38 -10.31 -7.61 12.30
CA ARG A 38 -9.70 -6.36 12.77
C ARG A 38 -9.85 -6.20 14.28
N ILE A 39 -8.83 -6.55 15.08
CA ILE A 39 -8.72 -6.17 16.50
C ILE A 39 -7.25 -5.87 16.84
N ASN A 40 -6.97 -4.66 17.34
CA ASN A 40 -5.72 -4.13 17.96
C ASN A 40 -4.55 -3.63 17.07
N GLU A 41 -4.67 -2.38 16.59
CA GLU A 41 -3.58 -1.58 15.99
C GLU A 41 -2.62 -0.91 16.99
N ARG A 42 -2.01 -1.65 17.94
CA ARG A 42 -0.93 -1.05 18.78
C ARG A 42 0.32 -1.91 18.96
N HIS A 43 0.46 -2.98 18.19
CA HIS A 43 1.65 -3.82 18.28
C HIS A 43 2.01 -4.54 16.96
N LEU A 44 2.08 -3.80 15.85
CA LEU A 44 2.88 -4.24 14.70
C LEU A 44 4.32 -3.75 14.89
N MET A 45 5.00 -4.36 15.86
CA MET A 45 6.45 -4.28 15.96
C MET A 45 7.07 -4.92 14.70
N ARG A 46 7.67 -4.08 13.86
CA ARG A 46 8.94 -4.32 13.16
C ARG A 46 9.12 -5.71 12.50
N CYS A 47 8.16 -6.17 11.69
CA CYS A 47 8.49 -7.06 10.59
C CYS A 47 8.71 -6.19 9.36
N ALA A 48 9.90 -6.29 8.75
CA ALA A 48 10.14 -5.67 7.44
C ALA A 48 9.05 -6.19 6.48
N MET A 49 8.08 -5.34 6.14
CA MET A 49 7.16 -5.66 5.06
C MET A 49 7.99 -5.70 3.78
N ILE A 50 8.03 -6.86 3.14
CA ILE A 50 8.66 -7.03 1.84
C ILE A 50 7.52 -7.22 0.86
N PHE A 51 7.31 -6.19 0.03
CA PHE A 51 6.41 -6.29 -1.11
C PHE A 51 7.18 -6.87 -2.30
N ASN A 52 6.55 -7.81 -2.99
CA ASN A 52 7.10 -8.54 -4.12
C ASN A 52 6.53 -8.06 -5.46
N THR A 53 5.52 -7.19 -5.44
CA THR A 53 4.90 -6.64 -6.66
C THR A 53 4.68 -5.13 -6.57
N ALA A 54 4.61 -4.46 -7.73
CA ALA A 54 4.27 -3.04 -7.80
C ALA A 54 2.89 -2.74 -7.20
N LEU A 55 1.91 -3.63 -7.44
CA LEU A 55 0.55 -3.46 -6.91
C LEU A 55 0.50 -3.53 -5.38
N GLU A 56 1.33 -4.34 -4.74
CA GLU A 56 1.41 -4.38 -3.28
C GLU A 56 1.90 -3.05 -2.70
N TYR A 57 2.92 -2.42 -3.30
CA TYR A 57 3.36 -1.06 -2.92
C TYR A 57 2.23 -0.04 -3.08
N VAL A 58 1.52 -0.07 -4.22
CA VAL A 58 0.42 0.85 -4.50
C VAL A 58 -0.75 0.66 -3.53
N ASN A 59 -1.14 -0.60 -3.26
CA ASN A 59 -2.22 -0.92 -2.33
C ASN A 59 -1.87 -0.52 -0.89
N HIS A 60 -0.61 -0.69 -0.46
CA HIS A 60 -0.17 -0.24 0.85
C HIS A 60 -0.21 1.28 0.98
N ALA A 61 0.32 2.01 -0.01
CA ALA A 61 0.25 3.47 -0.04
C ALA A 61 -1.22 3.97 -0.04
N LEU A 62 -2.12 3.31 -0.77
CA LEU A 62 -3.55 3.62 -0.78
C LEU A 62 -4.20 3.41 0.59
N LEU A 63 -3.84 2.34 1.30
CA LEU A 63 -4.36 2.07 2.63
C LEU A 63 -3.99 3.21 3.60
N LEU A 64 -2.71 3.57 3.63
CA LEU A 64 -2.21 4.67 4.47
C LEU A 64 -2.86 6.01 4.07
N ALA A 65 -2.85 6.36 2.78
CA ALA A 65 -3.38 7.62 2.31
C ALA A 65 -4.90 7.77 2.60
N LYS A 66 -5.68 6.70 2.43
CA LYS A 66 -7.12 6.71 2.75
C LYS A 66 -7.39 6.86 4.24
N ASP A 67 -6.63 6.18 5.09
CA ASP A 67 -6.74 6.33 6.54
C ASP A 67 -6.43 7.78 6.96
N ARG A 68 -5.31 8.34 6.46
CA ARG A 68 -4.91 9.73 6.75
C ARG A 68 -5.91 10.75 6.22
N CYS A 69 -6.47 10.51 5.02
CA CYS A 69 -7.53 11.32 4.43
C CYS A 69 -8.81 11.31 5.28
N ALA A 70 -9.21 10.15 5.78
CA ALA A 70 -10.40 10.00 6.63
C ALA A 70 -10.21 10.71 7.99
N ARG A 71 -8.99 10.66 8.55
CA ARG A 71 -8.64 11.35 9.80
C ARG A 71 -8.51 12.87 9.62
N ASN A 72 -8.16 13.33 8.43
CA ASN A 72 -7.89 14.75 8.16
C ASN A 72 -8.57 15.26 6.88
N PRO A 73 -9.92 15.22 6.79
CA PRO A 73 -10.67 15.56 5.58
C PRO A 73 -10.54 17.04 5.18
N GLN A 74 -10.10 17.91 6.09
CA GLN A 74 -9.90 19.34 5.86
C GLN A 74 -8.69 19.66 4.99
N PHE A 75 -7.75 18.73 4.80
CA PHE A 75 -6.55 18.96 4.00
C PHE A 75 -6.67 18.28 2.62
N PRO A 76 -6.87 19.04 1.53
CA PRO A 76 -7.07 18.50 0.19
C PRO A 76 -5.87 17.70 -0.35
N ILE A 77 -4.69 17.89 0.25
CA ILE A 77 -3.47 17.16 -0.10
C ILE A 77 -3.66 15.64 -0.02
N TYR A 78 -4.37 15.12 0.99
CA TYR A 78 -4.60 13.68 1.12
C TYR A 78 -5.50 13.16 0.01
N THR A 79 -6.55 13.91 -0.36
CA THR A 79 -7.41 13.58 -1.50
C THR A 79 -6.62 13.56 -2.80
N SER A 80 -5.71 14.52 -3.00
CA SER A 80 -4.81 14.55 -4.17
C SER A 80 -3.91 13.31 -4.23
N VAL A 81 -3.30 12.93 -3.11
CA VAL A 81 -2.47 11.71 -3.01
C VAL A 81 -3.29 10.46 -3.35
N VAL A 82 -4.47 10.31 -2.75
CA VAL A 82 -5.36 9.16 -3.02
C VAL A 82 -5.71 9.07 -4.50
N ASN A 83 -6.10 10.18 -5.13
CA ASN A 83 -6.46 10.20 -6.54
C ASN A 83 -5.29 9.83 -7.47
N GLN A 84 -4.09 10.31 -7.17
CA GLN A 84 -2.88 9.95 -7.91
C GLN A 84 -2.54 8.46 -7.75
N LEU A 85 -2.66 7.91 -6.53
CA LEU A 85 -2.42 6.49 -6.28
C LEU A 85 -3.47 5.58 -6.96
N LEU A 86 -4.73 6.01 -7.01
CA LEU A 86 -5.78 5.29 -7.75
C LEU A 86 -5.49 5.23 -9.25
N TYR A 87 -5.00 6.33 -9.83
CA TYR A 87 -4.57 6.34 -11.22
C TYR A 87 -3.40 5.37 -11.45
N VAL A 88 -2.37 5.40 -10.60
CA VAL A 88 -1.26 4.44 -10.68
C VAL A 88 -1.77 3.01 -10.60
N LYS A 89 -2.68 2.71 -9.66
CA LYS A 89 -3.30 1.40 -9.53
C LYS A 89 -3.97 0.95 -10.84
N ALA A 90 -4.81 1.81 -11.42
CA ALA A 90 -5.51 1.51 -12.67
C ALA A 90 -4.56 1.21 -13.84
N VAL A 91 -3.41 1.89 -13.91
CA VAL A 91 -2.38 1.62 -14.92
C VAL A 91 -1.73 0.25 -14.72
N PHE A 92 -1.42 -0.12 -13.47
CA PHE A 92 -0.81 -1.42 -13.16
C PHE A 92 -1.78 -2.60 -13.26
N GLU A 93 -3.08 -2.36 -13.08
CA GLU A 93 -4.15 -3.35 -13.34
C GLU A 93 -4.50 -3.47 -14.83
N GLY A 94 -3.98 -2.58 -15.68
CA GLY A 94 -4.25 -2.56 -17.12
C GLY A 94 -5.63 -2.00 -17.49
N VAL A 95 -6.35 -1.44 -16.53
CA VAL A 95 -7.63 -0.74 -16.74
C VAL A 95 -7.37 0.58 -17.47
N GLU A 96 -6.36 1.33 -17.03
CA GLU A 96 -5.92 2.55 -17.69
C GLU A 96 -4.79 2.23 -18.69
N LYS A 97 -5.00 2.61 -19.95
CA LYS A 97 -4.06 2.35 -21.05
C LYS A 97 -3.17 3.55 -21.33
N ASP A 98 -3.66 4.75 -21.05
CA ASP A 98 -2.86 5.95 -21.17
C ASP A 98 -1.89 6.05 -20.00
N LYS A 99 -0.59 5.92 -20.32
CA LYS A 99 0.49 6.01 -19.34
C LYS A 99 1.15 7.38 -19.31
N SER A 100 0.75 8.30 -20.19
CA SER A 100 1.39 9.62 -20.33
C SER A 100 1.41 10.38 -19.00
N ARG A 101 0.31 10.32 -18.24
CA ARG A 101 0.16 11.03 -16.97
C ARG A 101 0.99 10.44 -15.83
N LEU A 102 1.69 9.32 -16.01
CA LEU A 102 2.65 8.82 -15.01
C LEU A 102 3.81 9.83 -14.81
N HIS A 103 4.14 10.62 -15.83
CA HIS A 103 5.16 11.67 -15.75
C HIS A 103 4.70 12.90 -14.96
N ASP A 104 3.40 13.12 -14.86
CA ASP A 104 2.81 14.31 -14.22
C ASP A 104 2.50 14.11 -12.73
N LEU A 105 2.82 12.94 -12.19
CA LEU A 105 2.56 12.62 -10.78
C LEU A 105 3.45 13.45 -9.86
N SER A 106 2.84 14.05 -8.84
CA SER A 106 3.54 14.82 -7.81
C SER A 106 3.82 14.02 -6.55
N LEU A 107 3.51 12.71 -6.52
CA LEU A 107 3.68 11.82 -5.36
C LEU A 107 5.07 11.91 -4.72
N GLY A 108 6.14 11.85 -5.51
CA GLY A 108 7.51 11.95 -5.00
C GLY A 108 7.82 13.32 -4.36
N ALA A 109 7.32 14.40 -4.96
CA ALA A 109 7.50 15.75 -4.42
C ALA A 109 6.67 15.97 -3.14
N LEU A 110 5.43 15.48 -3.11
CA LEU A 110 4.57 15.53 -1.93
C LEU A 110 5.18 14.73 -0.77
N GLY A 111 5.69 13.52 -1.04
CA GLY A 111 6.34 12.70 -0.03
C GLY A 111 7.50 13.42 0.64
N ALA A 112 8.43 13.95 -0.16
CA ALA A 112 9.62 14.64 0.36
C ALA A 112 9.30 15.98 1.05
N LYS A 113 8.35 16.77 0.52
CA LYS A 113 8.14 18.15 1.00
C LYS A 113 7.09 18.27 2.10
N GLU A 114 6.06 17.44 2.05
CA GLU A 114 4.85 17.62 2.87
C GLU A 114 4.76 16.59 3.98
N PHE A 115 5.38 15.41 3.80
CA PHE A 115 5.20 14.27 4.70
C PHE A 115 6.48 13.74 5.33
N GLU A 116 7.68 14.01 4.78
CA GLU A 116 8.92 13.41 5.29
C GLU A 116 9.14 13.65 6.79
N ASP A 117 8.87 14.87 7.26
CA ASP A 117 9.03 15.25 8.68
C ASP A 117 7.79 14.96 9.54
N THR A 118 6.59 15.00 8.96
CA THR A 118 5.33 14.90 9.73
C THR A 118 4.71 13.52 9.73
N ASP A 119 4.97 12.74 8.69
CA ASP A 119 4.37 11.44 8.41
C ASP A 119 5.29 10.59 7.53
N TYR A 120 6.45 10.25 8.10
CA TYR A 120 7.50 9.51 7.40
C TYR A 120 7.02 8.19 6.76
N GLU A 121 6.08 7.51 7.42
CA GLU A 121 5.46 6.28 6.93
C GLU A 121 4.73 6.51 5.59
N LEU A 122 3.83 7.51 5.55
CA LEU A 122 3.13 7.86 4.31
C LEU A 122 4.11 8.38 3.26
N ALA A 123 5.06 9.22 3.66
CA ALA A 123 6.07 9.79 2.77
C ALA A 123 6.83 8.69 2.02
N ARG A 124 7.37 7.71 2.76
CA ARG A 124 8.13 6.59 2.19
C ARG A 124 7.27 5.77 1.23
N ALA A 125 6.05 5.42 1.64
CA ALA A 125 5.14 4.62 0.82
C ALA A 125 4.83 5.30 -0.52
N ILE A 126 4.53 6.60 -0.53
CA ILE A 126 4.21 7.31 -1.78
C ILE A 126 5.44 7.60 -2.64
N MET A 127 6.61 7.79 -2.03
CA MET A 127 7.87 7.94 -2.77
C MET A 127 8.28 6.64 -3.46
N ASP A 128 8.11 5.50 -2.82
CA ASP A 128 8.36 4.19 -3.42
C ASP A 128 7.43 3.94 -4.62
N VAL A 129 6.15 4.28 -4.50
CA VAL A 129 5.21 4.23 -5.63
C VAL A 129 5.62 5.21 -6.74
N SER A 130 6.03 6.43 -6.40
CA SER A 130 6.51 7.41 -7.38
C SER A 130 7.73 6.88 -8.16
N TYR A 131 8.65 6.20 -7.49
CA TYR A 131 9.79 5.57 -8.14
C TYR A 131 9.34 4.48 -9.12
N ILE A 132 8.49 3.56 -8.67
CA ILE A 132 7.94 2.47 -9.49
C ILE A 132 7.19 3.03 -10.72
N ALA A 133 6.34 4.04 -10.52
CA ALA A 133 5.60 4.71 -11.58
C ALA A 133 6.54 5.35 -12.62
N SER A 134 7.61 6.02 -12.16
CA SER A 134 8.60 6.62 -13.05
C SER A 134 9.33 5.58 -13.92
N GLN A 135 9.62 4.40 -13.37
CA GLN A 135 10.25 3.32 -14.15
C GLN A 135 9.28 2.82 -15.23
N SER A 136 8.00 2.65 -14.89
CA SER A 136 6.98 2.22 -15.86
C SER A 136 6.75 3.24 -16.97
N ALA A 137 6.73 4.54 -16.63
CA ALA A 137 6.56 5.63 -17.58
C ALA A 137 7.68 5.64 -18.64
N ASN A 138 8.91 5.34 -18.22
CA ASN A 138 10.08 5.29 -19.09
C ASN A 138 10.23 3.95 -19.86
N GLY A 139 9.24 3.06 -19.79
CA GLY A 139 9.31 1.73 -20.43
C GLY A 139 10.38 0.81 -19.86
N LEU A 140 10.87 1.10 -18.65
CA LEU A 140 11.92 0.34 -17.99
C LEU A 140 11.33 -0.90 -17.30
N LYS A 141 12.15 -1.95 -17.17
CA LYS A 141 11.82 -3.06 -16.29
C LYS A 141 11.73 -2.54 -14.85
N VAL A 142 10.55 -2.62 -14.25
CA VAL A 142 10.29 -2.15 -12.89
C VAL A 142 11.24 -2.85 -11.91
N LYS A 143 12.12 -2.07 -11.30
CA LYS A 143 12.93 -2.50 -10.15
C LYS A 143 12.18 -2.09 -8.89
N LEU A 144 11.81 -3.06 -8.08
CA LEU A 144 11.18 -2.79 -6.81
C LEU A 144 12.23 -2.25 -5.82
N PRO A 145 11.86 -1.31 -4.95
CA PRO A 145 12.71 -0.92 -3.83
C PRO A 145 13.08 -2.15 -3.00
N THR A 146 14.37 -2.41 -2.79
CA THR A 146 14.83 -3.44 -1.87
C THR A 146 14.68 -2.89 -0.45
N GLY A 147 13.71 -3.44 0.28
CA GLY A 147 13.07 -2.78 1.41
C GLY A 147 13.99 -2.32 2.54
N ILE A 148 13.66 -1.14 3.06
CA ILE A 148 13.58 -0.85 4.49
C ILE A 148 12.37 0.08 4.65
N LEU A 149 11.18 -0.49 4.86
CA LEU A 149 9.96 0.32 4.95
C LEU A 149 9.84 1.10 6.27
N TYR A 150 10.63 0.77 7.29
CA TYR A 150 10.67 1.48 8.57
C TYR A 150 12.06 1.36 9.21
N GLN A 151 13.00 2.18 8.77
CA GLN A 151 14.08 2.61 9.67
C GLN A 151 13.55 3.83 10.39
N ASP A 152 13.53 3.81 11.73
CA ASP A 152 13.30 5.02 12.51
C ASP A 152 14.19 6.14 11.94
N PRO A 153 13.67 7.36 11.72
CA PRO A 153 14.52 8.47 11.30
C PRO A 153 15.69 8.54 12.29
N PHE A 154 16.91 8.59 11.75
CA PHE A 154 18.10 8.83 12.55
C PHE A 154 17.90 10.18 13.26
N VAL A 155 17.47 10.15 14.51
CA VAL A 155 17.41 11.34 15.36
C VAL A 155 18.85 11.79 15.52
N LYS A 156 19.25 12.83 14.76
CA LYS A 156 20.49 13.55 15.04
C LYS A 156 20.33 14.16 16.42
N ARG A 157 20.95 13.50 17.42
CA ARG A 157 21.18 14.07 18.75
C ARG A 157 22.16 15.23 18.66
#